data_AF-A0A4V6WQW8-F1
#
_entry.id   AF-A0A4V6WQW8-F1
#
_cell.length_a   1.000
_cell.length_b   1.000
_cell.length_c   1.000
_cell.angle_alpha   90.00
_cell.angle_beta   90.00
_cell.angle_gamma   90.00
#
_symmetry.space_group_name_H-M   'P 1'
#
loop_
_entity.id
_entity.type
_entity.pdbx_description
1 polymer ?
#
loop_
_entity_poly.entity_id
_entity_poly.type
_entity_poly.pdbx_seq_one_letter_code
_entity_poly.pdbx_strand_id
1 'polypeptide(L)' 'MPDRLTPEEMVTRAATALGKIDLYGARGITMVSFEEIEAMACLLADSGLPPVYPGAPVPKFTFTTCNIQEPDHG' A
#
# COMPACT_ATOMS: atom_id res chain seq x y z
N MET A 1 0.74 12.29 18.18
CA MET A 1 1.34 11.44 17.12
C MET A 1 0.23 10.56 16.61
N PRO A 2 -0.06 10.53 15.29
CA PRO A 2 -0.96 9.51 14.77
C PRO A 2 -0.37 8.13 15.04
N ASP A 3 -1.21 7.16 15.36
CA ASP A 3 -0.77 5.78 15.52
C ASP A 3 -0.10 5.28 14.24
N ARG A 4 1.00 4.54 14.37
CA ARG A 4 1.65 3.92 13.21
C ARG A 4 0.71 2.90 12.59
N LEU A 5 0.59 2.93 11.27
CA LEU A 5 -0.14 1.90 10.53
C LEU A 5 0.59 0.56 10.64
N THR A 6 -0.17 -0.53 10.75
CA THR A 6 0.38 -1.86 10.52
C THR A 6 0.66 -2.05 9.03
N PRO A 7 1.52 -3.00 8.64
CA PRO A 7 1.75 -3.32 7.22
C PRO A 7 0.47 -3.66 6.46
N GLU A 8 -0.44 -4.43 7.07
CA GLU A 8 -1.73 -4.81 6.48
C GLU A 8 -2.62 -3.59 6.24
N GLU A 9 -2.68 -2.68 7.21
CA GLU A 9 -3.43 -1.43 7.13
C GLU A 9 -2.86 -0.53 6.02
N MET A 10 -1.54 -0.47 5.90
CA MET A 10 -0.84 0.31 4.87
C MET A 10 -1.16 -0.20 3.46
N VAL A 11 -1.03 -1.52 3.23
CA VAL A 11 -1.30 -2.13 1.92
C VAL A 11 -2.78 -2.06 1.57
N THR A 12 -3.67 -2.28 2.53
CA THR A 12 -5.12 -2.17 2.31
C THR A 12 -5.51 -0.76 1.86
N ARG A 13 -4.93 0.27 2.48
CA ARG A 13 -5.14 1.66 2.09
C ARG A 13 -4.55 1.97 0.73
N ALA A 14 -3.32 1.53 0.45
CA ALA A 14 -2.68 1.71 -0.85
C ALA A 14 -3.49 1.06 -1.98
N ALA A 15 -3.92 -0.20 -1.81
CA ALA A 15 -4.68 -0.95 -2.80
C ALA A 15 -6.01 -0.29 -3.14
N THR A 16 -6.75 0.16 -2.13
CA THR A 16 -8.07 0.79 -2.32
C THR A 16 -7.98 2.23 -2.83
N ALA A 17 -6.96 2.98 -2.41
CA ALA A 17 -6.72 4.33 -2.92
C ALA A 17 -6.29 4.29 -4.39
N LEU A 18 -5.29 3.45 -4.72
CA LEU A 18 -4.78 3.33 -6.08
C LEU A 18 -5.85 2.83 -7.04
N GLY A 19 -6.71 1.89 -6.64
CA GLY A 19 -7.83 1.44 -7.47
C GLY A 19 -8.84 2.53 -7.82
N LYS A 20 -9.03 3.53 -6.95
CA LYS A 20 -9.85 4.72 -7.27
C LYS A 20 -9.13 5.64 -8.24
N ILE A 21 -7.84 5.88 -8.02
CA ILE A 21 -7.02 6.77 -8.85
C ILE A 21 -6.85 6.21 -10.26
N ASP A 22 -6.60 4.91 -10.38
CA ASP A 22 -6.47 4.20 -11.66
C ASP A 22 -7.78 4.27 -12.46
N LEU A 23 -8.92 3.99 -11.81
CA LEU A 23 -10.23 4.01 -12.48
C LEU A 23 -10.70 5.41 -12.86
N TYR A 24 -10.51 6.40 -11.98
CA TYR A 24 -11.12 7.72 -12.12
C TYR A 24 -10.14 8.82 -12.53
N GLY A 25 -8.85 8.51 -12.63
CA GLY A 25 -7.75 9.44 -12.83
C GLY A 25 -7.33 10.17 -11.55
N ALA A 26 -6.15 10.77 -11.58
CA ALA A 26 -5.66 11.70 -10.55
C ALA A 26 -6.49 13.00 -10.57
N ARG A 27 -7.68 12.96 -9.96
CA ARG A 27 -8.55 14.14 -9.79
C ARG A 27 -7.99 15.00 -8.66
N GLY A 28 -8.01 16.32 -8.78
CA GLY A 28 -7.46 17.26 -7.79
C GLY A 28 -8.08 17.24 -6.37
N ILE A 29 -8.95 16.26 -6.07
CA ILE A 29 -9.64 16.04 -4.80
C ILE A 29 -9.14 14.80 -4.04
N THR A 30 -8.15 14.06 -4.57
CA THR A 30 -7.62 12.87 -3.88
C THR A 30 -6.84 13.21 -2.62
N MET A 31 -6.41 14.48 -2.45
CA MET A 31 -5.58 14.96 -1.34
C MET A 31 -4.25 14.21 -1.17
N VAL A 32 -3.78 13.54 -2.23
CA VAL A 32 -2.47 12.85 -2.26
C VAL A 32 -1.64 13.36 -3.43
N SER A 33 -0.34 13.52 -3.22
CA SER A 33 0.62 13.95 -4.24
C SER A 33 0.92 12.85 -5.25
N PHE A 34 1.54 13.19 -6.38
CA PHE A 34 1.99 12.18 -7.34
C PHE A 34 3.04 11.25 -6.73
N GLU A 35 3.95 11.75 -5.89
CA GLU A 35 4.93 10.89 -5.20
C GLU A 35 4.25 9.89 -4.26
N GLU A 36 3.18 10.30 -3.58
CA GLU A 36 2.41 9.39 -2.72
C GLU A 36 1.68 8.32 -3.54
N ILE A 37 1.15 8.69 -4.71
CA ILE A 37 0.53 7.75 -5.65
C ILE A 37 1.56 6.75 -6.17
N GLU A 38 2.74 7.21 -6.56
CA GLU A 38 3.85 6.36 -7.00
C GLU A 38 4.32 5.43 -5.87
N ALA A 39 4.43 5.93 -4.64
CA ALA A 39 4.79 5.11 -3.49
C ALA A 39 3.75 3.99 -3.23
N MET A 40 2.46 4.29 -3.37
CA MET A 40 1.40 3.26 -3.29
C MET A 40 1.54 2.23 -4.40
N ALA A 41 1.79 2.66 -5.64
CA ALA A 41 1.98 1.76 -6.78
C ALA A 41 3.21 0.85 -6.59
N CYS A 42 4.34 1.42 -6.16
CA CYS A 42 5.56 0.68 -5.87
C CYS A 42 5.34 -0.35 -4.75
N LEU A 43 4.67 0.03 -3.66
CA LEU A 43 4.37 -0.89 -2.56
C LEU A 43 3.55 -2.11 -3.03
N LEU A 44 2.53 -1.89 -3.85
CA LEU A 44 1.70 -2.97 -4.38
C LEU A 44 2.46 -3.84 -5.38
N ALA A 45 3.25 -3.22 -6.27
CA ALA A 45 4.07 -3.93 -7.23
C ALA A 45 5.12 -4.83 -6.54
N ASP A 46 5.81 -4.31 -5.53
CA ASP A 46 6.80 -5.05 -4.74
C ASP A 46 6.14 -6.19 -3.93
N SER A 47 4.92 -5.96 -3.45
CA SER A 47 4.13 -6.98 -2.74
C SER A 47 3.47 -8.01 -3.67
N GLY A 48 3.54 -7.84 -4.99
CA GLY A 48 2.85 -8.69 -5.97
C GLY A 48 1.33 -8.59 -5.91
N LEU A 49 0.79 -7.45 -5.47
CA LEU A 49 -0.64 -7.23 -5.27
C LEU A 49 -1.24 -6.27 -6.31
N PRO A 50 -2.45 -6.55 -6.81
CA PRO A 50 -3.15 -5.61 -7.67
C PRO A 50 -3.85 -4.50 -6.86
N PRO A 51 -4.18 -3.36 -7.48
CA PRO A 51 -5.10 -2.40 -6.89
C PRO A 51 -6.51 -3.01 -6.70
N VAL A 52 -7.27 -2.48 -5.73
CA VAL A 52 -8.65 -2.89 -5.44
C VAL A 52 -9.60 -1.83 -5.96
N TYR A 53 -10.30 -2.15 -7.05
CA TYR A 53 -11.25 -1.25 -7.68
C TYR A 53 -12.51 -1.04 -6.84
N PRO A 54 -13.17 0.13 -6.94
CA PRO A 54 -14.46 0.39 -6.29
C PRO A 54 -15.49 -0.71 -6.58
N GLY A 55 -16.09 -1.27 -5.52
CA GLY A 55 -17.07 -2.36 -5.62
C GLY A 55 -16.48 -3.77 -5.57
N ALA A 56 -15.15 -3.91 -5.69
CA ALA A 56 -14.48 -5.19 -5.47
C ALA A 56 -14.35 -5.50 -3.96
N PRO A 57 -14.35 -6.79 -3.56
CA PRO A 57 -14.06 -7.17 -2.19
C PRO A 57 -12.61 -6.80 -1.85
N VAL A 58 -12.41 -6.18 -0.69
CA VAL A 58 -11.07 -5.87 -0.18
C VAL A 58 -10.44 -7.15 0.37
N PRO A 59 -9.35 -7.67 -0.23
CA PRO A 59 -8.72 -8.89 0.25
C PRO A 59 -8.02 -8.64 1.59
N LYS A 60 -8.01 -9.66 2.45
CA LYS A 60 -7.21 -9.63 3.69
C LYS A 60 -5.81 -10.11 3.36
N PHE A 61 -4.84 -9.22 3.49
CA PHE A 61 -3.42 -9.56 3.33
C PHE A 61 -2.81 -9.90 4.68
N THR A 62 -1.79 -10.75 4.67
CA THR A 62 -1.03 -11.09 5.88
C THR A 62 0.45 -10.94 5.55
N PHE A 63 1.14 -10.07 6.29
CA PHE A 63 2.56 -9.87 6.11
C PHE A 63 3.33 -10.86 7.00
N THR A 64 4.23 -11.62 6.39
CA THR A 64 5.20 -12.42 7.14
C THR A 64 6.56 -11.74 7.00
N THR A 65 7.04 -11.14 8.09
CA THR A 65 8.37 -10.55 8.12
C THR A 65 9.38 -11.59 8.61
N CYS A 66 10.47 -11.78 7.85
CA CYS A 66 11.60 -12.57 8.30
C CYS A 66 12.55 -11.63 9.04
N ASN A 67 12.77 -11.85 10.34
CA ASN A 67 13.78 -11.10 11.07
C ASN A 67 15.16 -11.63 10.66
N ILE A 68 15.82 -10.97 9.71
CA ILE A 68 17.19 -11.29 9.32
C ILE A 68 18.09 -10.56 10.32
N GLN A 69 18.44 -11.25 11.40
CA GLN A 69 19.38 -10.71 12.37
C GLN A 69 20.78 -10.82 11.74
N GLU A 70 21.43 -9.69 11.45
CA GLU A 70 22.81 -9.70 10.96
C GLU A 70 23.70 -10.44 11.98
N PRO A 71 24.61 -11.31 11.52
CA PRO A 71 25.48 -12.06 12.43
C PRO A 71 26.36 -11.07 13.19
N ASP A 72 26.30 -11.13 14.52
CA ASP A 72 27.15 -10.38 15.43
C ASP A 72 28.63 -10.67 15.09
N HIS A 73 29.32 -9.70 14.50
CA HIS A 73 30.75 -9.77 14.25
C HIS A 73 31.48 -9.21 15.47
N GLY A 74 31.70 -10.08 16.45
CA GLY A 74 32.53 -9.81 17.62
C GLY A 74 34.00 -9.63 17.32
#